data_AF-A0A959NPD6-F1
#
_entry.id   AF-A0A959NPD6-F1
#
_cell.length_a   1.000
_cell.length_b   1.000
_cell.length_c   1.000
_cell.angle_alpha   90.00
_cell.angle_beta   90.00
_cell.angle_gamma   90.00
#
_symmetry.space_group_name_H-M   'P 1'
#
loop_
_entity.id
_entity.type
_entity.pdbx_description
1 polymer ?
#
loop_
_entity_poly.entity_id
_entity_poly.type
_entity_poly.pdbx_seq_one_letter_code
_entity_poly.pdbx_strand_id
1 'polypeptide(L)' 'MKKTYFNLTFLILIIALFSLFVYSGIEIIESKTETMEWKGGRFIMTDLTKIIGILLILTLPTYIFLKKKFYTASDKK' A
#
# COMPACT_ATOMS: atom_id res chain seq x y z
N MET A 1 -7.80 -17.30 15.47
CA MET A 1 -7.99 -15.83 15.56
C MET A 1 -9.44 -15.53 15.25
N LYS A 2 -10.18 -14.76 16.06
CA LYS A 2 -11.58 -14.42 15.72
C LYS A 2 -11.59 -13.65 14.39
N LYS A 3 -12.61 -13.88 13.54
CA LYS A 3 -12.79 -13.25 12.22
C LYS A 3 -12.57 -11.73 12.26
N THR A 4 -13.05 -11.07 13.32
CA THR A 4 -12.88 -9.64 13.58
C THR A 4 -11.42 -9.20 13.69
N TYR A 5 -10.58 -9.94 14.43
CA TYR A 5 -9.16 -9.59 14.58
C TYR A 5 -8.41 -9.71 13.25
N PHE A 6 -8.71 -10.74 12.44
CA PHE A 6 -8.08 -10.89 11.12
C PHE A 6 -8.41 -9.70 10.19
N ASN A 7 -9.67 -9.27 10.14
CA ASN A 7 -10.08 -8.13 9.34
C ASN A 7 -9.42 -6.83 9.84
N LEU A 8 -9.31 -6.67 11.16
CA LEU A 8 -8.70 -5.48 11.78
C LEU A 8 -7.19 -5.42 11.50
N THR A 9 -6.46 -6.53 11.63
CA THR A 9 -5.04 -6.59 11.25
C THR A 9 -4.83 -6.25 9.78
N PHE A 10 -5.70 -6.76 8.90
CA PHE A 10 -5.60 -6.50 7.47
C PHE A 10 -5.90 -5.04 7.11
N LEU A 11 -6.88 -4.43 7.80
CA LEU A 11 -7.17 -3.00 7.66
C LEU A 11 -5.96 -2.14 8.06
N ILE A 12 -5.33 -2.44 9.20
CA ILE A 12 -4.13 -1.74 9.66
C ILE A 12 -3.00 -1.86 8.64
N LEU A 13 -2.79 -3.05 8.07
CA LEU A 13 -1.78 -3.28 7.04
C LEU A 13 -2.01 -2.42 5.80
N ILE A 14 -3.26 -2.33 5.31
CA ILE A 14 -3.61 -1.47 4.16
C ILE A 14 -3.32 -0.01 4.48
N ILE A 15 -3.75 0.48 5.65
CA ILE A 15 -3.52 1.87 6.04
C ILE A 15 -2.03 2.19 6.10
N ALA A 16 -1.22 1.30 6.69
CA ALA A 16 0.23 1.47 6.75
C ALA A 16 0.87 1.52 5.35
N LEU A 17 0.51 0.59 4.47
CA LEU A 17 1.04 0.55 3.10
C LEU A 17 0.60 1.77 2.29
N PHE A 18 -0.64 2.24 2.47
CA PHE A 18 -1.13 3.44 1.80
C PHE A 18 -0.40 4.70 2.27
N SER A 19 -0.18 4.85 3.58
CA SER A 19 0.63 5.94 4.12
C SER A 19 2.06 5.92 3.59
N LEU A 20 2.68 4.73 3.51
CA LEU A 20 4.02 4.57 2.93
C LEU A 20 4.03 4.90 1.43
N PHE A 21 3.00 4.50 0.70
CA PHE A 21 2.86 4.80 -0.73
C PHE A 21 2.81 6.31 -0.96
N VAL A 22 1.93 7.02 -0.24
CA VAL A 22 1.82 8.48 -0.30
C VAL A 22 3.13 9.14 0.11
N TYR A 23 3.73 8.73 1.24
CA TYR A 23 5.00 9.26 1.72
C TYR A 23 6.13 9.09 0.69
N SER A 24 6.26 7.89 0.11
CA SER A 24 7.29 7.61 -0.89
C SER A 24 7.08 8.37 -2.20
N GLY A 25 5.83 8.68 -2.56
CA GLY A 25 5.49 9.42 -3.76
C GLY A 25 5.68 10.93 -3.63
N ILE A 26 5.86 11.44 -2.42
CA ILE A 26 6.24 12.83 -2.17
C ILE A 26 7.77 12.90 -2.36
N GLU A 27 8.21 12.99 -3.62
CA GLU A 27 9.53 13.56 -3.90
C GLU A 27 9.45 15.05 -3.58
N ILE A 28 10.00 15.45 -2.43
CA ILE A 28 10.35 16.85 -2.20
C ILE A 28 11.53 17.12 -3.14
N ILE A 29 11.23 17.54 -4.36
CA ILE A 29 12.22 18.08 -5.27
C ILE A 29 12.64 19.43 -4.68
N GLU A 30 13.64 19.42 -3.78
CA GLU A 30 14.37 20.63 -3.39
C GLU A 30 15.20 21.09 -4.59
N SER A 31 14.56 21.78 -5.53
CA SER A 31 15.28 22.52 -6.55
C SER A 31 15.89 23.76 -5.91
N LYS A 32 17.19 23.70 -5.57
CA LYS A 32 18.01 24.88 -5.24
C LYS A 32 18.30 25.72 -6.50
N THR A 33 17.27 26.18 -7.19
CA THR A 33 17.42 27.06 -8.35
C THR A 33 16.37 28.14 -8.29
N GLU A 34 16.81 29.40 -8.28
CA GLU A 34 16.01 30.63 -8.21
C GLU A 34 15.10 30.86 -9.43
N THR A 35 14.94 29.86 -10.30
CA THR A 35 14.07 29.88 -11.48
C THR A 35 13.08 28.73 -11.41
N MET A 36 11.80 29.07 -11.26
CA MET A 36 10.68 28.14 -11.22
C MET A 36 10.51 27.48 -12.59
N GLU A 37 11.13 26.32 -12.81
CA GLU A 37 10.94 25.53 -14.03
C GLU A 37 9.63 24.74 -13.94
N TRP A 38 8.68 25.05 -14.84
CA TRP A 38 7.50 24.22 -15.06
C TRP A 38 7.92 22.92 -15.75
N LYS A 39 8.29 21.90 -14.96
CA LYS A 39 8.38 20.52 -15.43
C LYS A 39 6.96 20.00 -15.64
N GLY A 40 6.53 19.90 -16.91
CA GLY A 40 5.27 19.26 -17.27
C GLY A 40 5.13 17.91 -16.56
N GLY A 41 3.94 17.66 -16.00
CA GLY A 41 3.67 16.59 -15.03
C GLY A 41 3.85 15.17 -15.56
N ARG A 42 5.09 14.74 -15.78
CA ARG A 42 5.44 13.34 -15.66
C ARG A 42 5.60 13.06 -14.18
N PHE A 43 4.59 12.45 -13.58
CA PHE A 43 4.74 11.80 -12.28
C PHE A 43 5.76 10.68 -12.44
N ILE A 44 7.04 10.99 -12.20
CA ILE A 44 8.09 9.99 -12.13
C ILE A 44 7.91 9.32 -10.77
N MET A 45 7.15 8.23 -10.76
CA MET A 45 7.02 7.42 -9.57
C MET A 45 8.39 6.83 -9.25
N THR A 46 8.91 7.07 -8.04
CA THR A 46 10.17 6.47 -7.60
C THR A 46 10.06 4.95 -7.64
N ASP A 47 11.18 4.25 -7.84
CA ASP A 47 11.17 2.78 -7.86
C ASP A 47 10.66 2.19 -6.54
N LEU A 48 10.85 2.92 -5.43
CA LEU A 48 10.33 2.56 -4.11
C LEU A 48 8.80 2.70 -4.04
N THR A 49 8.24 3.79 -4.56
CA THR A 49 6.77 3.97 -4.67
C THR A 49 6.14 2.92 -5.57
N LYS A 50 6.80 2.53 -6.67
CA LYS A 50 6.31 1.45 -7.54
C LYS A 50 6.20 0.12 -6.79
N ILE A 51 7.24 -0.24 -6.01
CA ILE A 51 7.25 -1.47 -5.21
C ILE A 51 6.11 -1.45 -4.18
N ILE A 52 5.93 -0.34 -3.46
CA ILE A 52 4.85 -0.21 -2.48
C ILE A 52 3.47 -0.29 -3.16
N GLY A 53 3.32 0.31 -4.34
CA GLY A 53 2.10 0.21 -5.14
C GLY A 53 1.78 -1.23 -5.56
N ILE A 54 2.78 -1.99 -6.00
CA ILE A 54 2.62 -3.43 -6.31
C ILE A 54 2.19 -4.20 -5.06
N LEU A 55 2.83 -3.94 -3.90
CA LEU A 55 2.46 -4.58 -2.64
C LEU A 55 1.00 -4.27 -2.25
N LEU A 56 0.55 -3.04 -2.43
CA LEU A 56 -0.84 -2.63 -2.21
C LEU A 56 -1.81 -3.44 -3.07
N ILE A 57 -1.53 -3.60 -4.37
CA ILE A 57 -2.38 -4.38 -5.28
C ILE A 57 -2.42 -5.85 -4.84
N LEU A 58 -1.28 -6.41 -4.46
CA LEU A 58 -1.17 -7.80 -4.00
C LEU A 58 -1.90 -8.08 -2.68
N THR A 59 -2.21 -7.05 -1.87
CA THR A 59 -2.98 -7.25 -0.64
C THR A 59 -4.37 -7.84 -0.92
N LEU A 60 -5.07 -7.41 -1.97
CA LEU A 60 -6.43 -7.85 -2.31
C LEU A 60 -6.55 -9.38 -2.57
N PRO A 61 -5.79 -9.97 -3.53
CA PRO A 61 -5.84 -11.41 -3.75
C PRO A 61 -5.34 -12.19 -2.54
N THR A 62 -4.36 -11.66 -1.81
CA THR A 62 -3.84 -12.26 -0.58
C THR A 62 -4.92 -12.33 0.51
N TYR A 63 -5.72 -11.27 0.67
CA TYR A 63 -6.85 -11.25 1.60
C TYR A 63 -7.89 -12.30 1.26
N ILE A 64 -8.29 -12.40 -0.01
CA ILE A 64 -9.29 -13.37 -0.46
C ILE A 64 -8.80 -14.79 -0.18
N PHE A 65 -7.53 -15.08 -0.51
CA PHE A 65 -6.93 -16.38 -0.26
C PHE A 65 -6.88 -16.73 1.24
N LEU A 66 -6.36 -15.81 2.06
CA LEU A 66 -6.24 -16.02 3.50
C LEU A 66 -7.62 -16.09 4.18
N LYS A 67 -8.57 -15.24 3.78
CA LYS A 67 -9.96 -15.30 4.27
C LYS A 67 -10.55 -16.67 3.99
N LYS A 68 -10.42 -17.20 2.77
CA LYS A 68 -10.91 -18.55 2.44
C LYS A 68 -10.27 -19.61 3.34
N LYS A 69 -8.95 -19.56 3.54
CA LYS A 69 -8.22 -20.54 4.38
C LYS A 69 -8.63 -20.48 5.85
N PHE A 70 -8.63 -19.29 6.46
CA PHE A 70 -8.90 -19.12 7.89
C PHE A 70 -10.37 -19.30 8.25
N TYR A 71 -11.29 -18.87 7.40
CA TYR A 71 -12.72 -18.96 7.68
C TYR A 71 -13.21 -20.40 7.51
N THR A 72 -12.72 -21.13 6.50
CA THR A 72 -13.03 -22.56 6.32
C THR A 72 -12.43 -23.42 7.44
N ALA A 73 -11.26 -23.07 7.96
CA ALA A 73 -10.64 -23.76 9.09
C ALA A 73 -11.37 -23.50 10.42
N SER A 74 -12.01 -22.34 10.57
CA SER A 74 -12.80 -21.99 11.76
C SER A 74 -14.17 -22.67 11.80
N ASP A 75 -14.71 -23.09 10.66
CA ASP A 75 -16.01 -23.79 10.56
C ASP A 75 -15.92 -25.30 10.84
N LYS A 76 -14.69 -25.85 10.88
CA LYS A 76 -14.41 -27.26 11.16
C LYS A 76 -14.09 -27.54 12.63
N LYS A 77 -14.26 -26.55 13.52
CA LYS A 77 -14.01 -26.64 14.96
C LYS A 77 -15.29 -26.37 15.73
#